data_AF-A0A3D0LEH6-F1
#
_entry.id   AF-A0A3D0LEH6-F1
#
_cell.length_a   1.000
_cell.length_b   1.000
_cell.length_c   1.000
_cell.angle_alpha   90.00
_cell.angle_beta   90.00
_cell.angle_gamma   90.00
#
_symmetry.space_group_name_H-M   'P 1'
#
loop_
_entity.id
_entity.type
_entity.pdbx_description
1 polymer ?
#
loop_
_entity_poly.entity_id
_entity_poly.type
_entity_poly.pdbx_seq_one_letter_code
_entity_poly.pdbx_strand_id
1 'polypeptide(L)'
;MWIAENWKDYEILDCSEGEKLERWAKYTLLRPDPQVLWKTPKKIKEWRKLNAHYHRSDKGGGSWEFFDLPEEWTINYDLPIVRNDSEKGGERDELTFHLKPFSFKHTGLFPEQAVNWDWTYSLIRKRINETGKNVKVLNLFAYTGGATLAAAAAGAAVTHVDASKGMVGWA
;
A
#
# COMPACT_ATOMS: atom_id res chain seq x y z
N MET A 1 13.85 -0.71 -13.96
CA MET A 1 13.06 -1.35 -12.89
C MET A 1 12.70 -0.27 -11.88
N TRP A 2 11.43 -0.12 -11.51
CA TRP A 2 11.00 0.82 -10.46
C TRP A 2 10.96 0.09 -9.12
N ILE A 3 11.38 0.76 -8.05
CA ILE A 3 11.48 0.18 -6.70
C ILE A 3 10.70 1.08 -5.73
N ALA A 4 9.77 0.50 -4.96
CA ALA A 4 9.00 1.19 -3.95
C ALA A 4 9.81 1.32 -2.64
N GLU A 5 10.78 2.22 -2.63
CA GLU A 5 11.75 2.39 -1.53
C GLU A 5 11.42 3.51 -0.54
N ASN A 6 10.38 4.30 -0.80
CA ASN A 6 10.02 5.48 0.01
C ASN A 6 9.10 5.16 1.21
N TRP A 7 8.77 3.89 1.44
CA TRP A 7 7.93 3.50 2.57
C TRP A 7 8.66 3.68 3.90
N LYS A 8 7.97 4.28 4.87
CA LYS A 8 8.37 4.32 6.28
C LYS A 8 7.59 3.29 7.10
N ASP A 9 6.29 3.21 6.84
CA ASP A 9 5.35 2.35 7.55
C ASP A 9 5.18 0.97 6.90
N TYR A 10 5.93 0.65 5.85
CA TYR A 10 5.93 -0.69 5.27
C TYR A 10 7.34 -1.14 4.95
N GLU A 11 7.66 -2.39 5.30
CA GLU A 11 8.94 -3.01 4.94
C GLU A 11 8.76 -4.52 4.77
N ILE A 12 9.44 -5.09 3.78
CA ILE A 12 9.67 -6.54 3.73
C ILE A 12 10.93 -6.83 4.55
N LEU A 13 10.77 -7.51 5.68
CA LEU A 13 11.85 -7.78 6.62
C LEU A 13 12.70 -8.97 6.20
N ASP A 14 12.05 -10.05 5.75
CA ASP A 14 12.71 -11.28 5.32
C ASP A 14 11.75 -12.12 4.47
N CYS A 15 12.33 -13.03 3.67
CA CYS A 15 11.59 -13.98 2.85
C CYS A 15 12.28 -15.33 2.94
N SER A 16 11.53 -16.40 3.21
CA SER A 16 12.07 -17.76 3.22
C SER A 16 10.95 -18.79 3.12
N GLU A 17 11.18 -19.87 2.37
CA GLU A 17 10.30 -21.06 2.32
C GLU A 17 8.84 -20.76 1.93
N GLY A 18 8.64 -19.96 0.88
CA GLY A 18 7.30 -19.61 0.40
C GLY A 18 6.60 -18.55 1.24
N GLU A 19 7.28 -17.97 2.23
CA GLU A 19 6.74 -16.96 3.12
C GLU A 19 7.47 -15.62 2.98
N LYS A 20 6.69 -14.55 3.14
CA LYS A 20 7.15 -13.18 3.20
C LYS A 20 6.78 -12.59 4.56
N LEU A 21 7.80 -12.15 5.30
CA LEU A 21 7.68 -11.49 6.60
C LEU A 21 7.71 -9.98 6.40
N GLU A 22 6.64 -9.30 6.80
CA GLU A 22 6.41 -7.88 6.52
C GLU A 22 6.16 -7.11 7.80
N ARG A 23 6.64 -5.86 7.85
CA ARG A 23 6.24 -4.88 8.86
C ARG A 23 5.25 -3.90 8.24
N TRP A 24 4.12 -3.72 8.91
CA TRP A 24 3.06 -2.76 8.60
C TRP A 24 2.86 -1.86 9.83
N ALA A 25 3.36 -0.63 9.76
CA ALA A 25 3.60 0.26 10.89
C ALA A 25 4.39 -0.47 12.00
N LYS A 26 3.71 -0.79 13.11
CA LYS A 26 4.30 -1.54 14.24
C LYS A 26 3.96 -3.03 14.24
N TYR A 27 3.17 -3.51 13.29
CA TYR A 27 2.67 -4.88 13.23
C TYR A 27 3.47 -5.74 12.26
N THR A 28 3.86 -6.93 12.69
CA THR A 28 4.56 -7.92 11.89
C THR A 28 3.57 -8.94 11.35
N LEU A 29 3.47 -9.07 10.04
CA LEU A 29 2.61 -10.04 9.37
C LEU A 29 3.45 -11.07 8.63
N LEU A 30 3.06 -12.34 8.73
CA LEU A 30 3.59 -13.41 7.89
C LEU A 30 2.56 -13.78 6.83
N ARG A 31 2.95 -13.75 5.55
CA ARG A 31 2.05 -14.06 4.44
C ARG A 31 2.72 -14.92 3.37
N PRO A 32 1.95 -15.79 2.70
CA PRO A 32 2.47 -16.66 1.67
C PRO A 32 2.78 -15.88 0.39
N ASP A 33 3.96 -16.13 -0.13
CA ASP A 33 4.44 -15.67 -1.43
C ASP A 33 5.06 -16.85 -2.21
N PRO A 34 4.34 -17.43 -3.19
CA PRO A 34 4.81 -18.60 -3.91
C PRO A 34 6.06 -18.34 -4.77
N GLN A 35 6.46 -17.09 -4.95
CA GLN A 35 7.69 -16.74 -5.66
C GLN A 35 8.94 -16.81 -4.77
N VAL A 36 8.77 -16.92 -3.44
CA VAL A 36 9.85 -17.10 -2.48
C VAL A 36 10.27 -18.57 -2.47
N LEU A 37 11.11 -18.96 -3.43
CA LEU A 37 11.54 -20.35 -3.61
C LEU A 37 12.75 -20.73 -2.75
N TRP A 38 13.49 -19.73 -2.27
CA TRP A 38 14.73 -19.95 -1.51
C TRP A 38 14.46 -20.35 -0.06
N LYS A 39 15.41 -21.09 0.51
CA LYS A 39 15.40 -21.52 1.90
C LYS A 39 16.59 -20.93 2.63
N THR A 40 16.33 -19.96 3.48
CA THR A 40 17.33 -19.26 4.29
C THR A 40 17.02 -19.40 5.77
N PRO A 41 18.04 -19.41 6.67
CA PRO A 41 17.79 -19.43 8.11
C PRO A 41 17.04 -18.18 8.57
N LYS A 42 15.94 -18.39 9.31
CA LYS A 42 15.08 -17.36 9.89
C LYS A 42 15.73 -16.71 11.12
N LYS A 43 16.73 -15.85 10.89
CA LYS A 43 17.63 -15.33 11.94
C LYS A 43 17.04 -14.16 12.74
N ILE A 44 16.20 -13.34 12.12
CA ILE A 44 15.64 -12.15 12.79
C ILE A 44 14.53 -12.55 13.78
N LYS A 45 14.40 -11.80 14.87
CA LYS A 45 13.51 -12.15 16.00
C LYS A 45 12.03 -12.08 15.62
N GLU A 46 11.70 -11.29 14.60
CA GLU A 46 10.35 -11.01 14.10
C GLU A 46 9.66 -12.29 13.60
N TRP A 47 10.43 -13.28 13.11
CA TRP A 47 9.90 -14.62 12.79
C TRP A 47 9.23 -15.33 13.97
N ARG A 48 9.54 -14.93 15.21
CA ARG A 48 9.00 -15.51 16.45
C ARG A 48 8.02 -14.55 17.16
N LYS A 49 7.78 -13.36 16.60
CA LYS A 49 6.93 -12.32 17.18
C LYS A 49 6.02 -11.73 16.11
N LEU A 50 5.08 -12.56 15.66
CA LEU A 50 4.06 -12.21 14.67
C LEU A 50 2.85 -11.57 15.36
N ASN A 51 2.23 -10.61 14.69
CA ASN A 51 0.92 -10.07 15.06
C ASN A 51 -0.20 -10.85 14.38
N ALA A 52 0.02 -11.31 13.13
CA ALA A 52 -0.82 -12.29 12.47
C ALA A 52 -0.08 -13.10 11.40
N HIS A 53 -0.63 -14.27 11.06
CA HIS A 53 -0.13 -15.15 10.01
C HIS A 53 -1.28 -15.61 9.12
N TYR A 54 -1.16 -15.47 7.81
CA TYR A 54 -2.14 -16.03 6.88
C TYR A 54 -1.74 -17.43 6.41
N HIS A 55 -2.51 -18.44 6.81
CA HIS A 55 -2.30 -19.83 6.39
C HIS A 55 -3.03 -20.10 5.08
N ARG A 56 -2.28 -20.46 4.03
CA ARG A 56 -2.89 -20.85 2.74
C ARG A 56 -3.52 -22.24 2.84
N SER A 57 -4.68 -22.43 2.22
CA SER A 57 -5.29 -23.76 2.06
C SER A 57 -4.98 -24.36 0.69
N ASP A 58 -4.69 -25.66 0.66
CA ASP A 58 -4.52 -26.44 -0.57
C ASP A 58 -5.78 -26.49 -1.44
N LYS A 59 -6.96 -26.23 -0.85
CA LYS A 59 -8.25 -26.16 -1.54
C LYS A 59 -8.56 -24.76 -2.11
N GLY A 60 -7.60 -23.83 -2.02
CA GLY A 60 -7.80 -22.42 -2.35
C GLY A 60 -8.24 -21.59 -1.15
N GLY A 61 -7.93 -20.29 -1.17
CA GLY A 61 -8.16 -19.40 -0.02
C GLY A 61 -7.18 -19.66 1.12
N GLY A 62 -7.67 -19.57 2.36
CA GLY A 62 -6.87 -19.66 3.58
C GLY A 62 -7.56 -18.98 4.76
N SER A 63 -6.83 -18.83 5.86
CA SER A 63 -7.34 -18.20 7.07
C SER A 63 -6.24 -17.45 7.81
N TRP A 64 -6.63 -16.35 8.45
CA TRP A 64 -5.76 -15.63 9.37
C TRP A 64 -5.74 -16.31 10.73
N GLU A 65 -4.54 -16.47 11.28
CA GLU A 65 -4.28 -16.69 12.69
C GLU A 65 -3.86 -15.34 13.30
N PHE A 66 -4.56 -14.88 14.33
CA PHE A 66 -4.32 -13.60 14.99
C PHE A 66 -3.68 -13.83 16.35
N PHE A 67 -2.64 -13.05 16.67
CA PHE A 67 -1.97 -13.08 17.96
C PHE A 67 -2.22 -11.78 18.73
N ASP A 68 -1.87 -10.65 18.12
CA ASP A 68 -2.01 -9.30 18.71
C ASP A 68 -2.10 -8.27 17.57
N LEU A 69 -3.17 -8.36 16.78
CA LEU A 69 -3.45 -7.46 15.66
C LEU A 69 -4.82 -6.80 15.90
N PRO A 70 -4.94 -5.46 15.82
CA PRO A 70 -6.24 -4.82 15.88
C PRO A 70 -7.08 -5.17 14.64
N GLU A 71 -8.40 -4.98 14.75
CA GLU A 71 -9.31 -5.15 13.61
C GLU A 71 -8.93 -4.23 12.45
N GLU A 72 -8.51 -3.00 12.76
CA GLU A 72 -8.07 -2.01 11.78
C GLU A 72 -6.83 -1.25 12.30
N TRP A 73 -5.94 -0.84 11.41
CA TRP A 73 -4.84 0.06 11.72
C TRP A 73 -4.54 1.03 10.59
N THR A 74 -3.78 2.06 10.89
CA THR A 74 -3.40 3.10 9.93
C THR A 74 -1.93 2.97 9.55
N ILE A 75 -1.64 3.22 8.27
CA ILE A 75 -0.28 3.47 7.79
C ILE A 75 -0.26 4.74 6.95
N ASN A 76 0.91 5.37 6.85
CA ASN A 76 1.10 6.62 6.13
C ASN A 76 2.16 6.47 5.02
N TYR A 77 2.01 7.26 3.96
CA TYR A 77 2.94 7.32 2.84
C TYR A 77 3.15 8.75 2.35
N ASP A 78 4.39 9.22 2.39
CA ASP A 78 4.75 10.55 1.89
C ASP A 78 4.83 10.56 0.37
N LEU A 79 4.10 11.49 -0.27
CA LEU A 79 4.22 11.76 -1.69
C LEU A 79 5.46 12.62 -2.00
N PRO A 80 5.99 12.55 -3.23
CA PRO A 80 7.19 13.28 -3.62
C PRO A 80 6.95 14.78 -3.71
N ILE A 81 7.99 15.57 -3.42
CA ILE A 81 7.96 17.03 -3.63
C ILE A 81 8.11 17.31 -5.13
N VAL A 82 7.20 18.10 -5.69
CA VAL A 82 7.24 18.52 -7.10
C VAL A 82 7.80 19.95 -7.19
N ARG A 83 8.78 20.17 -8.08
CA ARG A 83 9.39 21.51 -8.25
C ARG A 83 8.31 22.55 -8.57
N ASN A 84 8.43 23.73 -7.96
CA ASN A 84 7.46 24.85 -7.96
C ASN A 84 6.30 24.74 -6.95
N ASP A 85 6.31 23.79 -6.00
CA ASP A 85 5.44 23.83 -4.80
C ASP A 85 5.87 24.93 -3.79
N SER A 86 6.45 26.04 -4.28
CA SER A 86 7.07 27.10 -3.46
C SER A 86 6.14 27.74 -2.44
N GLU A 87 4.82 27.55 -2.57
CA GLU A 87 3.81 28.07 -1.65
C GLU A 87 3.65 27.21 -0.37
N LYS A 88 4.02 25.92 -0.37
CA LYS A 88 3.85 25.01 0.79
C LYS A 88 5.06 24.92 1.73
N GLY A 89 6.08 25.78 1.57
CA GLY A 89 7.22 25.80 2.49
C GLY A 89 8.03 24.50 2.60
N GLY A 90 7.85 23.56 1.65
CA GLY A 90 8.54 22.25 1.64
C GLY A 90 7.80 21.10 2.35
N GLU A 91 6.55 21.30 2.79
CA GLU A 91 5.72 20.24 3.37
C GLU A 91 5.29 19.23 2.30
N ARG A 92 5.38 17.93 2.61
CA ARG A 92 4.97 16.84 1.71
C ARG A 92 3.49 16.55 1.90
N ASP A 93 2.80 16.31 0.80
CA ASP A 93 1.47 15.69 0.88
C ASP A 93 1.64 14.24 1.34
N GLU A 94 0.78 13.80 2.25
CA GLU A 94 0.81 12.46 2.85
C GLU A 94 -0.49 11.73 2.51
N LEU A 95 -0.38 10.44 2.19
CA LEU A 95 -1.51 9.54 2.04
C LEU A 95 -1.67 8.73 3.33
N THR A 96 -2.89 8.71 3.86
CA THR A 96 -3.26 7.89 5.01
C THR A 96 -4.14 6.74 4.56
N PHE A 97 -3.78 5.51 4.95
CA PHE A 97 -4.53 4.31 4.59
C PHE A 97 -5.01 3.57 5.83
N HIS A 98 -6.28 3.17 5.83
CA HIS A 98 -6.83 2.22 6.79
C HIS A 98 -6.69 0.80 6.24
N LEU A 99 -6.12 -0.08 7.06
CA LEU A 99 -5.84 -1.47 6.74
C LEU A 99 -6.60 -2.39 7.68
N LYS A 100 -6.94 -3.57 7.18
CA LYS A 100 -7.51 -4.67 7.96
C LYS A 100 -7.23 -6.02 7.30
N PRO A 101 -7.22 -7.13 8.04
CA PRO A 101 -7.17 -8.45 7.44
C PRO A 101 -8.49 -8.72 6.71
N PHE A 102 -8.45 -8.90 5.39
CA PHE A 102 -9.63 -9.34 4.62
C PHE A 102 -9.78 -10.86 4.67
N SER A 103 -10.86 -11.40 4.10
CA SER A 103 -11.11 -12.84 4.02
C SER A 103 -10.01 -13.61 3.26
N PHE A 104 -9.21 -12.91 2.46
CA PHE A 104 -8.03 -13.43 1.77
C PHE A 104 -6.75 -12.82 2.36
N LYS A 105 -5.58 -13.20 1.84
CA LYS A 105 -4.27 -12.70 2.28
C LYS A 105 -4.04 -11.19 2.18
N HIS A 106 -4.98 -10.42 1.64
CA HIS A 106 -4.82 -8.99 1.44
C HIS A 106 -5.10 -8.22 2.73
N THR A 107 -4.36 -7.14 2.92
CA THR A 107 -4.48 -6.19 4.05
C THR A 107 -5.19 -4.90 3.67
N GLY A 108 -5.59 -4.76 2.39
CA GLY A 108 -6.21 -3.54 1.86
C GLY A 108 -5.26 -2.63 1.10
N LEU A 109 -3.98 -3.00 0.90
CA LEU A 109 -3.06 -2.19 0.12
C LEU A 109 -2.03 -3.06 -0.61
N PHE A 110 -1.52 -2.53 -1.74
CA PHE A 110 -0.41 -3.07 -2.52
C PHE A 110 0.75 -2.07 -2.47
N PRO A 111 1.65 -2.15 -1.47
CA PRO A 111 2.70 -1.16 -1.24
C PRO A 111 3.64 -0.97 -2.42
N GLU A 112 3.83 -2.01 -3.24
CA GLU A 112 4.64 -1.97 -4.46
C GLU A 112 4.09 -0.97 -5.50
N GLN A 113 2.80 -0.61 -5.43
CA GLN A 113 2.18 0.38 -6.32
C GLN A 113 2.56 1.83 -5.97
N ALA A 114 3.23 2.06 -4.83
CA ALA A 114 3.65 3.40 -4.41
C ALA A 114 4.47 4.15 -5.47
N VAL A 115 5.31 3.45 -6.24
CA VAL A 115 6.05 4.07 -7.36
C VAL A 115 5.13 4.63 -8.44
N ASN A 116 3.97 3.99 -8.67
CA ASN A 116 2.98 4.45 -9.62
C ASN A 116 2.19 5.64 -9.04
N TRP A 117 2.00 5.68 -7.73
CA TRP A 117 1.38 6.81 -7.03
C TRP A 117 2.28 8.03 -7.11
N ASP A 118 3.56 7.89 -6.79
CA ASP A 118 4.57 8.95 -6.91
C ASP A 118 4.59 9.54 -8.33
N TRP A 119 4.65 8.65 -9.32
CA TRP A 119 4.69 9.04 -10.73
C TRP A 119 3.41 9.77 -11.16
N THR A 120 2.24 9.21 -10.83
CA THR A 120 0.93 9.78 -11.18
C THR A 120 0.73 11.13 -10.51
N TYR A 121 1.01 11.21 -9.21
CA TYR A 121 0.95 12.45 -8.42
C TYR A 121 1.82 13.53 -9.04
N SER A 122 3.09 13.21 -9.31
CA SER A 122 4.06 14.16 -9.86
C SER A 122 3.63 14.69 -11.23
N LEU A 123 3.12 13.80 -12.09
CA LEU A 123 2.65 14.15 -13.43
C LEU A 123 1.44 15.09 -13.40
N ILE A 124 0.44 14.78 -12.56
CA ILE A 124 -0.77 15.58 -12.40
C ILE A 124 -0.40 16.95 -11.83
N ARG A 125 0.35 16.98 -10.73
CA ARG A 125 0.74 18.20 -10.03
C ARG A 125 1.51 19.14 -10.94
N LYS A 126 2.50 18.60 -11.67
CA LYS A 126 3.26 19.36 -12.67
C LYS A 126 2.35 19.97 -13.73
N ARG A 127 1.42 19.17 -14.28
CA ARG A 127 0.49 19.64 -15.31
C ARG A 127 -0.42 20.77 -14.81
N ILE A 128 -0.92 20.67 -13.59
CA ILE A 128 -1.75 21.69 -12.97
C ILE A 128 -0.92 22.97 -12.76
N ASN A 129 0.28 22.86 -12.21
CA ASN A 129 1.17 24.01 -11.98
C ASN A 129 1.55 24.73 -13.29
N GLU A 130 1.78 23.98 -14.37
CA GLU A 130 2.16 24.56 -15.67
C GLU A 130 0.98 25.21 -16.42
N THR A 131 -0.24 24.71 -16.23
CA THR A 131 -1.38 25.10 -17.09
C THR A 131 -2.54 25.76 -16.38
N GLY A 132 -2.60 25.68 -15.05
CA GLY A 132 -3.75 26.10 -14.24
C GLY A 132 -5.04 25.33 -14.55
N LYS A 133 -4.97 24.25 -15.34
CA LYS A 133 -6.16 23.48 -15.76
C LYS A 133 -6.35 22.25 -14.90
N ASN A 134 -7.60 21.99 -14.54
CA ASN A 134 -7.99 20.77 -13.83
C ASN A 134 -7.70 19.53 -14.69
N VAL A 135 -7.08 18.52 -14.06
CA VAL A 135 -6.86 17.19 -14.63
C VAL A 135 -8.00 16.27 -14.21
N LYS A 136 -8.53 15.47 -15.14
CA LYS A 136 -9.53 14.44 -14.85
C LYS A 136 -8.88 13.07 -14.94
N VAL A 137 -9.07 12.24 -13.92
CA VAL A 137 -8.48 10.90 -13.83
C VAL A 137 -9.59 9.86 -13.74
N LEU A 138 -9.50 8.79 -14.52
CA LEU A 138 -10.33 7.60 -14.39
C LEU A 138 -9.46 6.47 -13.83
N ASN A 139 -9.80 5.99 -12.64
CA ASN A 139 -9.13 4.85 -12.00
C ASN A 139 -10.07 3.64 -12.05
N LEU A 140 -9.71 2.63 -12.85
CA LEU A 140 -10.48 1.39 -13.03
C LEU A 140 -9.88 0.26 -12.19
N PHE A 141 -10.72 -0.63 -11.67
CA PHE A 141 -10.30 -1.68 -10.73
C PHE A 141 -9.58 -1.08 -9.53
N ALA A 142 -10.15 0.02 -9.03
CA ALA A 142 -9.47 0.94 -8.14
C ALA A 142 -9.29 0.40 -6.71
N TYR A 143 -9.93 -0.72 -6.37
CA TYR A 143 -9.80 -1.40 -5.10
C TYR A 143 -10.03 -0.44 -3.92
N THR A 144 -9.12 -0.40 -2.95
CA THR A 144 -9.17 0.48 -1.77
C THR A 144 -8.67 1.90 -2.01
N GLY A 145 -8.42 2.28 -3.27
CA GLY A 145 -8.26 3.69 -3.64
C GLY A 145 -6.85 4.28 -3.54
N GLY A 146 -5.79 3.48 -3.40
CA GLY A 146 -4.40 3.99 -3.34
C GLY A 146 -4.04 5.03 -4.43
N ALA A 147 -4.25 4.67 -5.69
CA ALA A 147 -4.01 5.57 -6.81
C ALA A 147 -5.04 6.71 -6.91
N THR A 148 -6.26 6.50 -6.40
CA THR A 148 -7.30 7.54 -6.33
C THR A 148 -6.88 8.65 -5.37
N LEU A 149 -6.39 8.29 -4.18
CA LEU A 149 -5.91 9.24 -3.18
C LEU A 149 -4.69 10.00 -3.69
N ALA A 150 -3.72 9.32 -4.32
CA ALA A 150 -2.57 9.97 -4.93
C ALA A 150 -2.96 11.00 -6.00
N ALA A 151 -3.89 10.66 -6.89
CA ALA A 151 -4.37 11.59 -7.92
C ALA A 151 -5.16 12.76 -7.32
N ALA A 152 -5.99 12.51 -6.32
CA ALA A 152 -6.77 13.54 -5.63
C ALA A 152 -5.87 14.51 -4.85
N ALA A 153 -4.86 14.00 -4.13
CA ALA A 153 -3.86 14.81 -3.44
C ALA A 153 -3.09 15.74 -4.40
N ALA A 154 -2.84 15.28 -5.63
CA ALA A 154 -2.24 16.11 -6.67
C ALA A 154 -3.16 17.23 -7.20
N GLY A 155 -4.46 17.21 -6.85
CA GLY A 155 -5.47 18.18 -7.27
C GLY A 155 -6.32 17.75 -8.46
N ALA A 156 -6.29 16.47 -8.87
CA ALA A 156 -7.16 15.99 -9.95
C ALA A 156 -8.61 15.77 -9.50
N ALA A 157 -9.54 15.90 -10.45
CA ALA A 157 -10.89 15.38 -10.32
C ALA A 157 -10.89 13.89 -10.71
N VAL A 158 -11.10 13.01 -9.73
CA VAL A 158 -10.94 11.56 -9.92
C VAL A 158 -12.30 10.85 -9.99
N THR A 159 -12.47 9.97 -10.98
CA THR A 159 -13.54 8.97 -11.05
C THR A 159 -12.95 7.64 -10.61
N HIS A 160 -13.39 7.16 -9.44
CA HIS A 160 -13.00 5.87 -8.88
C HIS A 160 -14.03 4.81 -9.29
N VAL A 161 -13.58 3.70 -9.88
CA VAL A 161 -14.46 2.62 -10.34
C VAL A 161 -13.95 1.28 -9.83
N ASP A 162 -14.79 0.63 -9.02
CA ASP A 162 -14.64 -0.77 -8.63
C ASP A 162 -16.02 -1.45 -8.65
N ALA A 163 -16.07 -2.73 -9.02
CA ALA A 163 -17.31 -3.49 -9.07
C ALA A 163 -17.79 -3.91 -7.67
N SER A 164 -16.89 -3.95 -6.69
CA SER A 164 -17.19 -4.33 -5.32
C SER A 164 -17.66 -3.13 -4.51
N LYS A 165 -18.96 -3.11 -4.14
CA LYS A 165 -19.52 -2.11 -3.22
C LYS A 165 -18.72 -2.00 -1.91
N GLY A 166 -18.20 -3.13 -1.42
CA GLY A 166 -17.39 -3.16 -0.20
C GLY A 166 -16.04 -2.47 -0.37
N MET A 167 -15.41 -2.55 -1.55
CA MET A 167 -14.16 -1.84 -1.83
C MET A 167 -14.40 -0.35 -2.06
N VAL A 168 -15.46 -0.02 -2.80
CA VAL A 168 -15.87 1.39 -3.01
C VAL A 168 -16.22 2.06 -1.68
N GLY A 169 -16.88 1.35 -0.75
CA GLY A 169 -17.18 1.90 0.58
C GLY A 169 -15.99 1.95 1.53
N TRP A 170 -14.89 1.25 1.20
CA TRP A 170 -13.64 1.30 1.97
C TRP A 170 -12.73 2.45 1.51
N ALA A 171 -12.75 2.77 0.22
CA ALA A 171 -11.99 3.85 -0.41
C ALA A 171 -12.56 5.24 -0.05
#